data_AF-A0A528MX73-F1
#
_entry.id   AF-A0A528MX73-F1
#
_cell.length_a   1.000
_cell.length_b   1.000
_cell.length_c   1.000
_cell.angle_alpha   90.00
_cell.angle_beta   90.00
_cell.angle_gamma   90.00
#
_symmetry.space_group_name_H-M   'P 1'
#
loop_
_entity.id
_entity.type
_entity.pdbx_description
1 polymer ?
#
loop_
_entity_poly.entity_id
_entity_poly.type
_entity_poly.pdbx_seq_one_letter_code
_entity_poly.pdbx_strand_id
1 'polypeptide(L)'
;MQHTATISRMKAAGAPPRLSGFAQWADRHFKWLLVAPAVLLILALSVYPLLFSLVVSFINYDFQVPGHAFVGLKNFERVVFDPVARWSLLLT
;
A
#
# COMPACT_ATOMS: atom_id res chain seq x y z
N MET A 1 18.89 6.12 -75.79
CA MET A 1 18.92 5.37 -74.52
C MET A 1 19.04 6.37 -73.37
N GLN A 2 17.94 6.75 -72.72
CA GLN A 2 17.95 7.61 -71.53
C GLN A 2 16.97 7.02 -70.52
N HIS A 3 17.48 6.20 -69.60
CA HIS A 3 16.71 5.72 -68.46
C HIS A 3 16.81 6.78 -67.36
N THR A 4 15.84 7.69 -67.34
CA THR A 4 15.69 8.65 -66.24
C THR A 4 15.16 7.90 -65.03
N ALA A 5 16.05 7.58 -64.09
CA ALA A 5 15.67 6.97 -62.82
C ALA A 5 14.81 7.95 -62.03
N THR A 6 13.50 7.71 -61.98
CA THR A 6 12.56 8.45 -61.16
C THR A 6 12.86 8.15 -59.69
N ILE A 7 13.58 9.05 -59.02
CA ILE A 7 13.80 8.97 -57.58
C ILE A 7 12.45 9.17 -56.90
N SER A 8 11.79 8.08 -56.55
CA SER A 8 10.57 8.07 -55.75
C SER A 8 10.91 8.61 -54.36
N ARG A 9 10.58 9.89 -54.15
CA ARG A 9 10.79 10.59 -52.90
C ARG A 9 9.94 9.92 -51.82
N MET A 10 10.57 9.09 -50.98
CA MET A 10 9.88 8.49 -49.84
C MET A 10 9.23 9.60 -49.01
N LYS A 11 7.90 9.54 -48.90
CA LYS A 11 7.09 10.47 -48.11
C LYS A 11 7.64 10.45 -46.69
N ALA A 12 8.05 11.61 -46.18
CA ALA A 12 8.59 11.75 -44.82
C ALA A 12 7.71 10.96 -43.84
N ALA A 13 8.34 10.09 -43.04
CA ALA A 13 7.65 9.32 -42.01
C ALA A 13 6.77 10.28 -41.21
N GLY A 14 5.47 9.98 -41.17
CA GLY A 14 4.45 10.88 -40.62
C GLY A 14 4.83 11.40 -39.23
N ALA A 15 4.40 12.63 -38.94
CA ALA A 15 4.63 13.30 -37.66
C ALA A 15 4.37 12.36 -36.47
N PRO A 16 5.20 12.41 -35.41
CA PRO A 16 5.08 11.48 -34.30
C PRO A 16 3.66 11.55 -33.73
N PRO A 17 3.06 10.39 -33.38
CA PRO A 17 1.73 10.37 -32.79
C PRO A 17 1.74 11.24 -31.55
N ARG A 18 0.75 12.15 -31.45
CA ARG A 18 0.57 12.97 -30.25
C ARG A 18 0.25 12.04 -29.09
N LEU A 19 1.25 11.79 -28.23
CA LEU A 19 1.08 11.03 -27.00
C LEU A 19 -0.06 11.65 -26.20
N SER A 20 -1.02 10.81 -25.79
CA SER A 20 -2.15 11.24 -24.96
C SER A 20 -1.64 11.89 -23.67
N GLY A 21 -2.39 12.85 -23.12
CA GLY A 21 -2.02 13.50 -21.86
C GLY A 21 -1.78 12.50 -20.72
N PHE A 22 -2.52 11.39 -20.74
CA PHE A 22 -2.32 10.26 -19.82
C PHE A 22 -0.96 9.57 -20.02
N ALA A 23 -0.55 9.29 -21.26
CA ALA A 23 0.74 8.69 -21.54
C ALA A 23 1.90 9.60 -21.11
N GLN A 24 1.79 10.91 -21.34
CA GLN A 24 2.81 11.87 -20.87
C GLN A 24 2.86 11.98 -19.34
N TRP A 25 1.71 11.90 -18.66
CA TRP A 25 1.66 11.88 -17.20
C TRP A 25 2.25 10.59 -16.62
N ALA A 26 1.91 9.44 -17.20
CA ALA A 26 2.42 8.13 -16.80
C ALA A 26 3.94 8.04 -17.00
N ASP A 27 4.46 8.58 -18.10
CA ASP A 27 5.91 8.63 -18.37
C ASP A 27 6.66 9.48 -17.32
N ARG A 28 6.08 10.62 -16.92
CA ARG A 28 6.63 11.46 -15.84
C ARG A 28 6.62 10.78 -14.47
N HIS A 29 5.63 9.93 -14.19
CA HIS A 29 5.45 9.25 -12.89
C HIS A 29 5.83 7.78 -12.90
N PHE A 30 6.45 7.29 -13.99
CA PHE A 30 6.70 5.87 -14.24
C PHE A 30 7.44 5.18 -13.09
N LYS A 31 8.44 5.88 -12.52
CA LYS A 31 9.22 5.41 -11.35
C LYS A 31 8.33 5.09 -10.15
N TRP A 32 7.35 5.96 -9.87
CA TRP A 32 6.42 5.76 -8.76
C TRP A 32 5.35 4.74 -9.08
N LEU A 33 4.86 4.69 -10.33
CA LEU A 33 3.87 3.70 -10.75
C LEU A 33 4.36 2.26 -10.58
N LEU A 34 5.66 2.03 -10.78
CA LEU A 34 6.32 0.74 -10.58
C LEU A 34 6.52 0.38 -9.10
N VAL A 35 6.90 1.36 -8.27
CA VAL A 35 7.28 1.13 -6.86
C VAL A 35 6.08 1.17 -5.92
N ALA A 36 5.10 2.04 -6.19
CA ALA A 36 3.90 2.23 -5.38
C ALA A 36 3.15 0.93 -5.06
N PRO A 37 2.88 -0.01 -5.98
CA PRO A 37 2.13 -1.23 -5.64
C PRO A 37 2.88 -2.11 -4.63
N ALA A 38 4.20 -2.23 -4.75
CA ALA A 38 5.01 -2.99 -3.79
C ALA A 38 5.02 -2.32 -2.42
N VAL A 39 5.25 -0.99 -2.37
CA VAL A 39 5.25 -0.22 -1.12
C VAL A 39 3.88 -0.26 -0.45
N LEU A 40 2.80 -0.12 -1.21
CA LEU A 40 1.44 -0.18 -0.70
C LEU A 40 1.14 -1.55 -0.11
N LEU A 41 1.61 -2.63 -0.74
CA LEU A 41 1.44 -3.98 -0.23
C LEU A 41 2.24 -4.21 1.07
N ILE A 42 3.49 -3.75 1.12
CA ILE A 42 4.32 -3.83 2.35
C ILE A 42 3.68 -3.04 3.49
N LEU A 43 3.24 -1.80 3.21
CA LEU A 43 2.57 -0.96 4.19
C LEU A 43 1.25 -1.59 4.63
N ALA A 44 0.45 -2.11 3.71
CA ALA A 44 -0.80 -2.78 4.05
C ALA A 44 -0.53 -3.95 4.99
N LEU A 45 0.40 -4.86 4.66
CA LEU A 45 0.71 -6.01 5.50
C LEU A 45 1.33 -5.64 6.85
N SER A 46 2.06 -4.53 6.94
CA SER A 46 2.74 -4.13 8.19
C SER A 46 1.85 -3.27 9.08
N VAL A 47 1.09 -2.33 8.51
CA VAL A 47 0.29 -1.35 9.25
C VAL A 47 -1.09 -1.90 9.60
N TYR A 48 -1.69 -2.72 8.71
CA TYR A 48 -2.99 -3.34 8.98
C TYR A 48 -3.04 -4.12 10.31
N PRO A 49 -2.12 -5.06 10.62
CA PRO A 49 -2.19 -5.80 11.87
C PRO A 49 -2.02 -4.88 13.08
N LEU A 50 -1.20 -3.82 12.98
CA LEU A 50 -1.03 -2.86 14.07
C LEU A 50 -2.30 -2.08 14.35
N LEU A 51 -2.99 -1.60 13.31
CA LEU A 51 -4.27 -0.91 13.45
C LEU A 51 -5.34 -1.86 14.01
N PHE A 52 -5.36 -3.10 13.53
CA PHE A 52 -6.27 -4.12 14.06
C PHE A 52 -6.02 -4.39 15.55
N SER A 53 -4.77 -4.61 15.95
CA SER A 53 -4.40 -4.80 17.36
C SER A 53 -4.74 -3.57 18.21
N LEU A 54 -4.55 -2.36 17.68
CA LEU A 54 -4.93 -1.14 18.35
C LEU A 54 -6.45 -1.10 18.61
N VAL A 55 -7.26 -1.37 17.59
CA VAL A 55 -8.73 -1.41 17.73
C VAL A 55 -9.16 -2.49 18.71
N VAL A 56 -8.61 -3.70 18.60
CA VAL A 56 -8.88 -4.81 19.51
C VAL A 56 -8.49 -4.47 20.95
N SER A 57 -7.43 -3.69 21.17
CA SER A 57 -7.05 -3.27 22.54
C SER A 57 -8.13 -2.48 23.27
N PHE A 58 -9.04 -1.81 22.55
CA PHE A 58 -10.17 -1.06 23.12
C PHE A 58 -11.47 -1.87 23.21
N ILE A 59 -11.49 -3.08 22.66
CA ILE A 59 -12.68 -3.95 22.57
C ILE A 59 -12.44 -5.19 23.43
N ASN A 60 -13.47 -5.71 24.06
CA ASN A 60 -13.37 -7.02 24.71
C ASN A 60 -13.55 -8.10 23.64
N TYR A 61 -12.45 -8.43 22.96
CA TYR A 61 -12.45 -9.40 21.88
C TYR A 61 -12.28 -10.81 22.46
N ASP A 62 -13.40 -11.51 22.60
CA ASP A 62 -13.44 -12.91 23.02
C ASP A 62 -13.68 -13.80 21.79
N PHE A 63 -12.82 -14.80 21.57
CA PHE A 63 -12.97 -15.76 20.46
C PHE A 63 -14.03 -16.84 20.76
N GLN A 64 -14.46 -16.99 22.01
CA GLN A 64 -15.38 -18.02 22.48
C GLN A 64 -16.80 -17.48 22.75
N VAL A 65 -16.94 -16.18 23.02
CA VAL A 65 -18.24 -15.55 23.33
C VAL A 65 -18.62 -14.53 22.25
N PRO A 66 -19.78 -14.69 21.57
CA PRO A 66 -20.25 -13.71 20.60
C PRO A 66 -20.70 -12.42 21.31
N GLY A 67 -19.90 -11.36 21.19
CA GLY A 67 -20.21 -10.04 21.74
C GLY A 67 -18.97 -9.18 21.97
N HIS A 68 -18.68 -8.29 21.02
CA HIS A 68 -17.52 -7.39 21.09
C HIS A 68 -17.91 -6.05 21.72
N ALA A 69 -18.05 -6.02 23.04
CA ALA A 69 -18.33 -4.78 23.76
C ALA A 69 -17.11 -3.85 23.70
N PHE A 70 -17.32 -2.59 23.31
CA PHE A 70 -16.30 -1.55 23.41
C PHE A 70 -16.10 -1.22 24.88
N VAL A 71 -14.94 -1.57 25.42
CA VAL A 71 -14.59 -1.41 26.85
C VAL A 71 -13.59 -0.28 27.09
N GLY A 72 -13.11 0.37 26.02
CA GLY A 72 -12.21 1.50 26.09
C GLY A 72 -10.90 1.11 26.78
N LEU A 73 -10.53 1.85 27.83
CA LEU A 73 -9.25 1.67 28.54
C LEU A 73 -9.26 0.59 29.63
N LYS A 74 -10.41 -0.06 29.89
CA LYS A 74 -10.52 -1.08 30.95
C LYS A 74 -9.54 -2.26 30.78
N ASN A 75 -9.20 -2.59 29.53
CA ASN A 75 -8.20 -3.63 29.24
C ASN A 75 -6.80 -3.24 29.76
N PHE A 76 -6.42 -1.97 29.67
CA PHE A 76 -5.14 -1.47 30.15
C PHE A 76 -5.07 -1.42 31.68
N GLU A 77 -6.15 -0.97 32.35
CA GLU A 77 -6.23 -1.00 33.82
C GLU A 77 -6.05 -2.43 34.34
N ARG A 78 -6.70 -3.42 33.73
CA ARG A 78 -6.59 -4.82 34.15
C ARG A 78 -5.14 -5.32 34.12
N VAL A 79 -4.40 -5.04 33.05
CA VAL A 79 -3.00 -5.46 32.91
C VAL A 79 -2.08 -4.74 33.91
N VAL A 80 -2.27 -3.44 34.11
CA VAL A 80 -1.43 -2.63 35.01
C VAL A 80 -1.61 -3.02 36.49
N PHE A 81 -2.82 -3.41 36.88
CA PHE A 81 -3.13 -3.83 38.24
C PHE A 81 -3.04 -5.35 38.47
N ASP A 82 -2.71 -6.14 37.45
CA ASP A 82 -2.52 -7.58 37.59
C ASP A 82 -1.20 -7.90 38.33
N PRO A 83 -1.24 -8.56 39.50
CA PRO A 83 -0.04 -8.95 40.22
C PRO A 83 0.87 -9.89 39.41
N VAL A 84 0.29 -10.76 38.57
CA VAL A 84 1.03 -11.75 37.78
C VAL A 84 1.82 -11.07 36.67
N ALA A 85 1.24 -10.05 36.01
CA ALA A 85 1.92 -9.29 34.96
C ALA A 85 3.18 -8.56 35.49
N ARG A 86 3.13 -8.05 36.72
CA ARG A 86 4.26 -7.36 37.36
C ARG A 86 5.44 -8.28 37.65
N TRP A 87 5.16 -9.50 38.08
CA TRP A 87 6.22 -10.49 38.35
C TRP A 87 6.92 -10.95 37.06
N SER A 88 6.18 -11.11 35.96
CA SER A 88 6.74 -11.52 34.67
C SER A 88 7.66 -10.47 34.04
N LEU A 89 7.36 -9.18 34.21
CA LEU A 89 8.23 -8.09 33.75
C LEU A 89 9.55 -7.99 34.53
N LEU A 90 9.60 -8.51 35.76
CA LEU A 90 10.82 -8.54 36.58
C LEU A 90 11.69 -9.76 36.28
N LEU A 91 11.12 -10.81 35.69
CA LEU A 91 11.78 -12.09 35.41
C LEU A 91 12.30 -12.21 33.96
N THR A 92 12.08 -11.20 33.11
CA THR A 92 12.52 -11.15 31.70
C THR A 92 13.49 -10.01 31.50
#